data_AF-A0A8T4P3S8-F1
#
_entry.id   AF-A0A8T4P3S8-F1
#
_cell.length_a   1.000
_cell.length_b   1.000
_cell.length_c   1.000
_cell.angle_alpha   90.00
_cell.angle_beta   90.00
_cell.angle_gamma   90.00
#
_symmetry.space_group_name_H-M   'P 1'
#
loop_
_entity.id
_entity.type
_entity.pdbx_description
1 polymer ?
#
loop_
_entity_poly.entity_id
_entity_poly.type
_entity_poly.pdbx_seq_one_letter_code
_entity_poly.pdbx_strand_id
1 'polypeptide(L)'
;MKAACLVCQIIENKIPSKKIYEDEFAMAVLDVNGSNPGHCFVMPKNHYPIIEQVPDAEIGRLFNISNRISSAIFESLGAQGTNIFVANGIPAGQTVAHFTINVIPRRENDGINLQWQPKQLSEEEISTVELKLKEQTKNLGFEKDEKAEAEKPRIHVKKPVALSEEEDEYFSRQMRRVP
;
A
#
# COMPACT_ATOMS: atom_id res chain seq x y z
N MET A 1 6.30 -13.54 17.54
CA MET A 1 7.56 -13.21 18.25
C MET A 1 8.56 -12.66 17.25
N LYS A 2 9.12 -11.47 17.51
CA LYS A 2 10.07 -10.77 16.64
C LYS A 2 11.30 -11.62 16.24
N ALA A 3 11.81 -12.45 17.16
CA ALA A 3 13.02 -13.24 16.94
C ALA A 3 12.92 -14.30 15.83
N ALA A 4 11.74 -14.90 15.62
CA ALA A 4 11.51 -15.91 14.59
C ALA A 4 10.98 -15.33 13.26
N CYS A 5 10.78 -14.01 13.18
CA CYS A 5 10.24 -13.36 12.01
C CYS A 5 11.32 -13.17 10.94
N LEU A 6 11.13 -13.78 9.77
CA LEU A 6 12.04 -13.66 8.62
C LEU A 6 12.24 -12.19 8.21
N VAL A 7 11.16 -11.41 8.21
CA VAL A 7 11.21 -9.99 7.84
C VAL A 7 12.01 -9.17 8.86
N CYS A 8 11.84 -9.41 10.17
CA CYS A 8 12.68 -8.77 11.18
C CYS A 8 14.16 -9.13 11.01
N GLN A 9 14.47 -10.37 10.62
CA GLN A 9 15.86 -10.77 10.35
C GLN A 9 16.45 -10.06 9.12
N ILE A 10 15.65 -9.78 8.09
CA ILE A 10 16.04 -8.95 6.95
C ILE A 10 16.30 -7.50 7.41
N ILE A 11 15.38 -6.92 8.20
CA ILE A 11 15.51 -5.56 8.74
C ILE A 11 16.78 -5.42 9.60
N GLU A 12 17.09 -6.44 10.40
CA GLU A 12 18.28 -6.50 11.27
C GLU A 12 19.57 -6.89 10.51
N ASN A 13 19.53 -7.02 9.18
CA ASN A 13 20.66 -7.43 8.32
C ASN A 13 21.24 -8.81 8.65
N LYS A 14 20.49 -9.68 9.33
CA LYS A 14 20.90 -11.07 9.61
C LYS A 14 20.78 -11.95 8.37
N ILE A 15 19.88 -11.59 7.46
CA ILE A 15 19.69 -12.25 6.17
C ILE A 15 20.05 -11.25 5.06
N PRO A 16 20.87 -11.64 4.08
CA PRO A 16 21.19 -10.76 2.97
C PRO A 16 19.93 -10.45 2.15
N SER A 17 19.74 -9.18 1.83
CA SER A 17 18.64 -8.69 0.98
C SER A 17 19.14 -7.60 0.05
N LYS A 18 18.44 -7.40 -1.07
CA LYS A 18 18.72 -6.30 -2.00
C LYS A 18 17.79 -5.14 -1.65
N LYS A 19 18.26 -4.24 -0.79
CA LYS A 19 17.52 -3.05 -0.38
C LYS A 19 17.51 -2.02 -1.50
N ILE A 20 16.34 -1.45 -1.76
CA ILE A 20 16.14 -0.36 -2.73
C ILE A 20 15.76 0.95 -2.03
N TYR A 21 15.29 0.86 -0.78
CA TYR A 21 14.98 2.01 0.06
C TYR A 21 15.12 1.62 1.54
N GLU A 22 15.61 2.53 2.35
CA GLU A 22 15.65 2.38 3.80
C GLU A 22 15.65 3.76 4.47
N ASP A 23 14.76 3.95 5.42
CA ASP A 23 14.78 5.09 6.34
C ASP A 23 14.64 4.60 7.80
N GLU A 24 14.43 5.51 8.75
CA GLU A 24 14.24 5.18 10.16
C GLU A 24 12.97 4.35 10.47
N PHE A 25 11.95 4.39 9.61
CA PHE A 25 10.64 3.75 9.86
C PHE A 25 10.37 2.54 8.97
N ALA A 26 10.89 2.53 7.75
CA ALA A 26 10.52 1.56 6.73
C ALA A 26 11.74 1.09 5.92
N MET A 27 11.57 -0.05 5.28
CA MET A 27 12.53 -0.64 4.36
C MET A 27 11.79 -1.16 3.14
N ALA A 28 12.41 -1.07 1.97
CA ALA A 28 11.96 -1.80 0.80
C ALA A 28 13.07 -2.67 0.21
N VAL A 29 12.73 -3.90 -0.11
CA VAL A 29 13.66 -4.91 -0.62
C VAL A 29 13.08 -5.62 -1.84
N LEU A 30 13.95 -6.00 -2.78
CA LEU A 30 13.54 -6.83 -3.91
C LEU A 30 13.19 -8.24 -3.44
N ASP A 31 12.13 -8.80 -4.03
CA ASP A 31 11.76 -10.19 -3.85
C ASP A 31 12.58 -11.08 -4.80
N VAL A 32 13.37 -11.99 -4.22
CA VAL A 32 14.19 -12.95 -4.98
C VAL A 32 13.32 -13.97 -5.71
N ASN A 33 12.14 -14.28 -5.16
CA ASN A 33 11.18 -15.21 -5.76
C ASN A 33 9.95 -14.47 -6.31
N GLY A 34 10.14 -13.22 -6.73
CA GLY A 34 9.05 -12.35 -7.13
C GLY A 34 8.42 -12.69 -8.46
N SER A 35 7.17 -12.27 -8.65
CA SER A 35 6.37 -12.61 -9.83
C SER A 35 6.88 -11.97 -11.13
N ASN A 36 7.54 -10.82 -11.05
CA ASN A 36 8.13 -10.11 -12.18
C ASN A 36 9.42 -9.38 -11.76
N PRO A 37 10.36 -9.10 -12.69
CA PRO A 37 11.54 -8.30 -12.40
C PRO A 37 11.18 -6.93 -11.82
N GLY A 38 11.67 -6.64 -10.61
CA GLY A 38 11.33 -5.43 -9.85
C GLY A 38 10.23 -5.63 -8.80
N HIS A 39 9.68 -6.84 -8.65
CA HIS A 39 8.82 -7.14 -7.50
C HIS A 39 9.59 -6.86 -6.21
N CYS A 40 8.98 -6.06 -5.33
CA CYS A 40 9.55 -5.71 -4.05
C CYS A 40 8.49 -5.63 -2.96
N PHE A 41 8.96 -5.76 -1.73
CA PHE A 41 8.19 -5.58 -0.52
C PHE A 41 8.55 -4.26 0.13
N VAL A 42 7.55 -3.49 0.54
CA VAL A 42 7.68 -2.34 1.45
C VAL A 42 7.17 -2.76 2.81
N MET A 43 7.97 -2.56 3.85
CA MET A 43 7.68 -3.04 5.20
C MET A 43 8.10 -2.04 6.28
N PRO A 44 7.34 -1.91 7.38
CA PRO A 44 7.78 -1.16 8.54
C PRO A 44 8.94 -1.89 9.21
N LYS A 45 9.86 -1.12 9.81
CA LYS A 45 10.94 -1.64 10.67
C LYS A 45 10.39 -2.21 11.98
N ASN A 46 9.30 -1.63 12.46
CA ASN A 46 8.51 -2.18 13.57
C ASN A 46 7.79 -3.47 13.16
N HIS A 47 7.65 -4.39 14.09
CA HIS A 47 6.99 -5.67 13.84
C HIS A 47 5.48 -5.56 14.08
N TYR A 48 4.73 -5.57 12.98
CA TYR A 48 3.28 -5.64 12.98
C TYR A 48 2.86 -6.87 12.18
N PRO A 49 2.19 -7.87 12.75
CA PRO A 49 1.74 -9.06 12.03
C PRO A 49 0.75 -8.77 10.90
N ILE A 50 -0.17 -7.83 11.09
CA ILE A 50 -1.30 -7.53 10.20
C ILE A 50 -1.56 -6.02 10.20
N ILE A 51 -2.30 -5.54 9.19
CA ILE A 51 -2.53 -4.11 8.95
C ILE A 51 -3.20 -3.42 10.15
N GLU A 52 -4.11 -4.11 10.84
CA GLU A 52 -4.85 -3.58 11.99
C GLU A 52 -3.97 -3.26 13.20
N GLN A 53 -2.72 -3.72 13.20
CA GLN A 53 -1.75 -3.44 14.26
C GLN A 53 -0.80 -2.29 13.92
N VAL A 54 -0.79 -1.83 12.67
CA VAL A 54 0.07 -0.74 12.22
C VAL A 54 -0.60 0.59 12.56
N PRO A 55 0.10 1.55 13.18
CA PRO A 55 -0.45 2.89 13.41
C PRO A 55 -0.81 3.60 12.10
N ASP A 56 -1.92 4.35 12.09
CA ASP A 56 -2.42 5.06 10.89
C ASP A 56 -1.37 5.96 10.23
N ALA A 57 -0.57 6.67 11.04
CA ALA A 57 0.51 7.52 10.57
C ALA A 57 1.62 6.72 9.83
N GLU A 58 1.92 5.51 10.30
CA GLU A 58 2.88 4.62 9.65
C GLU A 58 2.29 4.00 8.37
N ILE A 59 1.01 3.62 8.37
CA ILE A 59 0.31 3.11 7.18
C ILE A 59 0.36 4.12 6.04
N GLY A 60 0.00 5.38 6.29
CA GLY A 60 0.06 6.43 5.28
C GLY A 60 1.46 6.60 4.69
N ARG A 61 2.50 6.56 5.53
CA ARG A 61 3.90 6.62 5.09
C ARG A 61 4.29 5.42 4.22
N LEU A 62 3.90 4.21 4.59
CA LEU A 62 4.20 2.99 3.84
C LEU A 62 3.62 3.05 2.42
N PHE A 63 2.36 3.49 2.26
CA PHE A 63 1.76 3.64 0.93
C PHE A 63 2.39 4.78 0.12
N ASN A 64 2.82 5.88 0.75
CA ASN A 64 3.60 6.92 0.07
C ASN A 64 4.93 6.37 -0.48
N ILE A 65 5.62 5.53 0.30
CA ILE A 65 6.84 4.85 -0.15
C ILE A 65 6.52 3.90 -1.29
N SER A 66 5.47 3.08 -1.20
CA SER A 66 5.03 2.20 -2.28
C SER A 66 4.71 2.95 -3.58
N ASN A 67 4.10 4.14 -3.50
CA ASN A 67 3.83 5.00 -4.66
C ASN A 67 5.13 5.51 -5.32
N ARG A 68 6.12 5.92 -4.51
CA ARG A 68 7.43 6.35 -5.01
C ARG A 68 8.20 5.20 -5.65
N ILE A 69 8.14 4.01 -5.06
CA ILE A 69 8.77 2.79 -5.62
C ILE A 69 8.09 2.36 -6.91
N SER A 70 6.75 2.34 -6.96
CA SER A 70 6.00 2.13 -8.20
C SER A 70 6.46 3.12 -9.26
N SER A 71 6.62 4.39 -8.90
CA SER A 71 7.13 5.40 -9.82
C SER A 71 8.53 5.11 -10.33
N ALA A 72 9.45 4.65 -9.47
CA ALA A 72 10.79 4.23 -9.89
C ALA A 72 10.75 3.00 -10.81
N ILE A 73 9.85 2.05 -10.57
CA ILE A 73 9.65 0.86 -11.43
C ILE A 73 9.24 1.28 -12.85
N PHE A 74 8.32 2.23 -13.01
CA PHE A 74 7.94 2.75 -14.32
C PHE A 74 9.16 3.34 -15.06
N GLU A 75 9.90 4.25 -14.41
CA GLU A 75 11.01 4.97 -15.05
C GLU A 75 12.21 4.08 -15.37
N SER A 76 12.50 3.10 -14.51
CA SER A 76 13.72 2.29 -14.64
C SER A 76 13.52 0.97 -15.37
N LEU A 77 12.32 0.38 -15.29
CA LEU A 77 12.05 -0.95 -15.84
C LEU A 77 11.06 -0.92 -17.00
N GLY A 78 10.51 0.24 -17.38
CA GLY A 78 9.51 0.32 -18.45
C GLY A 78 8.31 -0.58 -18.18
N ALA A 79 7.89 -0.68 -16.91
CA ALA A 79 6.64 -1.34 -16.56
C ALA A 79 5.46 -0.55 -17.13
N GLN A 80 4.39 -1.25 -17.52
CA GLN A 80 3.15 -0.63 -18.02
C GLN A 80 2.13 -0.45 -16.89
N GLY A 81 2.34 -1.13 -15.76
CA GLY A 81 1.49 -1.05 -14.59
C GLY A 81 2.22 -1.48 -13.33
N THR A 82 1.57 -1.31 -12.18
CA THR A 82 1.96 -1.98 -10.94
C THR A 82 0.71 -2.46 -10.19
N ASN A 83 0.75 -3.67 -9.64
CA ASN A 83 -0.17 -4.03 -8.58
C ASN A 83 0.43 -3.66 -7.23
N ILE A 84 -0.36 -2.98 -6.40
CA ILE A 84 -0.08 -2.77 -4.98
C ILE A 84 -0.94 -3.76 -4.21
N PHE A 85 -0.32 -4.76 -3.59
CA PHE A 85 -1.03 -5.90 -3.01
C PHE A 85 -0.63 -6.15 -1.56
N VAL A 86 -1.63 -6.38 -0.71
CA VAL A 86 -1.45 -6.74 0.70
C VAL A 86 -2.22 -8.02 0.95
N ALA A 87 -1.52 -9.08 1.35
CA ALA A 87 -2.13 -10.27 1.90
C ALA A 87 -2.22 -10.10 3.43
N ASN A 88 -3.41 -9.76 3.94
CA ASN A 88 -3.63 -9.55 5.37
C ASN A 88 -4.29 -10.79 6.01
N GLY A 89 -3.50 -11.60 6.72
CA GLY A 89 -3.92 -12.86 7.33
C GLY A 89 -3.70 -14.09 6.43
N ILE A 90 -3.57 -15.26 7.08
CA ILE A 90 -3.25 -16.54 6.41
C ILE A 90 -4.25 -16.89 5.30
N PRO A 91 -5.58 -16.76 5.49
CA PRO A 91 -6.55 -17.07 4.42
C PRO A 91 -6.45 -16.12 3.22
N ALA A 92 -5.91 -14.92 3.40
CA ALA A 92 -5.65 -13.96 2.33
C ALA A 92 -4.32 -14.21 1.60
N GLY A 93 -3.57 -15.26 1.97
CA GLY A 93 -2.30 -15.64 1.36
C GLY A 93 -1.06 -15.10 2.10
N GLN A 94 -1.21 -14.59 3.33
CA GLN A 94 -0.06 -14.11 4.10
C GLN A 94 0.83 -15.28 4.54
N THR A 95 2.11 -15.25 4.14
CA THR A 95 3.07 -16.32 4.44
C THR A 95 3.96 -16.03 5.64
N VAL A 96 4.21 -14.75 5.93
CA VAL A 96 5.00 -14.28 7.08
C VAL A 96 4.17 -13.29 7.87
N ALA A 97 4.07 -13.50 9.19
CA ALA A 97 3.38 -12.61 10.12
C ALA A 97 4.17 -11.33 10.40
N HIS A 98 4.43 -10.55 9.34
CA HIS A 98 4.94 -9.18 9.36
C HIS A 98 4.32 -8.45 8.18
N PHE A 99 3.78 -7.27 8.41
CA PHE A 99 3.04 -6.49 7.44
C PHE A 99 3.95 -6.07 6.29
N THR A 100 3.58 -6.45 5.07
CA THR A 100 4.31 -6.08 3.86
C THR A 100 3.33 -5.64 2.78
N ILE A 101 3.72 -4.61 2.05
CA ILE A 101 3.05 -4.16 0.84
C ILE A 101 3.87 -4.65 -0.34
N ASN A 102 3.24 -5.42 -1.22
CA ASN A 102 3.84 -5.91 -2.45
C ASN A 102 3.68 -4.83 -3.52
N VAL A 103 4.77 -4.50 -4.20
CA VAL A 103 4.75 -3.65 -5.40
C VAL A 103 5.22 -4.50 -6.56
N ILE A 104 4.26 -4.98 -7.37
CA ILE A 104 4.49 -5.95 -8.43
C ILE A 104 4.43 -5.22 -9.78
N PRO A 105 5.55 -5.09 -10.51
CA PRO A 105 5.56 -4.56 -11.88
C PRO A 105 4.69 -5.40 -12.79
N ARG A 106 3.91 -4.75 -13.66
CA ARG A 106 3.03 -5.39 -14.63
C ARG A 106 3.41 -5.01 -16.06
N ARG A 107 3.25 -5.97 -16.95
CA ARG A 107 3.33 -5.81 -18.39
C ARG A 107 2.21 -6.60 -19.05
N GLU A 108 1.86 -6.20 -20.26
CA GLU A 108 0.93 -6.96 -21.06
C GLU A 108 1.42 -8.40 -21.23
N ASN A 109 0.50 -9.37 -21.06
CA ASN A 109 0.80 -10.80 -21.19
C ASN A 109 1.90 -11.34 -20.26
N ASP A 110 2.11 -10.73 -19.09
CA ASP A 110 3.11 -11.18 -18.11
C ASP A 110 2.74 -12.48 -17.35
N GLY A 111 1.59 -13.06 -17.63
CA GLY A 111 1.15 -14.34 -17.04
C GLY A 111 0.72 -14.25 -15.57
N ILE A 112 0.76 -13.08 -14.94
CA ILE A 112 0.28 -12.90 -13.56
C ILE A 112 -1.25 -12.83 -13.57
N ASN A 113 -1.89 -13.80 -12.90
CA ASN A 113 -3.34 -13.90 -12.81
C ASN A 113 -3.85 -13.44 -11.44
N LEU A 114 -4.64 -12.36 -11.42
CA LEU A 114 -5.36 -11.84 -10.26
C LEU A 114 -6.88 -11.87 -10.54
N GLN A 115 -7.41 -13.05 -10.81
CA GLN A 115 -8.84 -13.25 -11.05
C GLN A 115 -9.55 -13.74 -9.79
N TRP A 116 -10.68 -13.10 -9.48
CA TRP A 116 -11.66 -13.59 -8.50
C TRP A 116 -13.00 -13.80 -9.20
N GLN A 117 -13.72 -14.82 -8.77
CA GLN A 117 -15.10 -15.06 -9.24
C GLN A 117 -16.04 -14.09 -8.52
N PRO A 118 -16.68 -13.14 -9.23
CA PRO A 118 -17.59 -12.21 -8.58
C PRO A 118 -18.78 -12.97 -7.98
N LYS A 119 -19.03 -12.75 -6.69
CA LYS A 119 -20.22 -13.26 -6.02
C LYS A 119 -21.27 -12.15 -5.97
N GLN A 120 -22.43 -12.38 -6.58
CA GLN A 120 -23.58 -11.48 -6.42
C GLN A 120 -24.27 -11.78 -5.08
N LEU A 121 -24.54 -10.72 -4.33
CA LEU A 121 -25.28 -10.74 -3.07
C LEU A 121 -26.70 -10.26 -3.34
N SER A 122 -27.68 -10.79 -2.61
CA SER A 122 -29.05 -10.27 -2.65
C SER A 122 -29.14 -8.89 -1.98
N GLU A 123 -30.21 -8.13 -2.26
CA GLU A 123 -30.45 -6.82 -1.61
C GLU A 123 -30.52 -6.95 -0.08
N GLU A 124 -31.11 -8.03 0.42
CA GLU A 124 -31.20 -8.34 1.86
C GLU A 124 -29.81 -8.60 2.47
N GLU A 125 -28.97 -9.38 1.78
CA GLU A 125 -27.60 -9.66 2.23
C GLU A 125 -26.75 -8.39 2.25
N ILE A 126 -26.81 -7.57 1.19
CA ILE A 126 -26.07 -6.31 1.10
C ILE A 126 -26.49 -5.37 2.23
N SER A 127 -27.79 -5.19 2.44
CA SER A 127 -28.33 -4.31 3.50
C SER A 127 -27.89 -4.79 4.89
N THR A 128 -27.89 -6.10 5.12
CA THR A 128 -27.42 -6.70 6.38
C THR A 128 -25.93 -6.46 6.62
N VAL A 129 -25.10 -6.65 5.58
CA VAL A 129 -23.65 -6.40 5.67
C VAL A 129 -23.36 -4.92 5.89
N GLU A 130 -24.06 -4.03 5.18
CA GLU A 130 -23.92 -2.58 5.31
C GLU A 130 -24.17 -2.13 6.76
N LEU A 131 -25.27 -2.57 7.37
CA LEU A 131 -25.61 -2.20 8.76
C LEU A 131 -24.53 -2.64 9.74
N LYS A 132 -24.06 -3.89 9.63
CA LYS A 132 -23.00 -4.42 10.50
C LYS A 132 -21.70 -3.63 10.35
N LEU A 133 -21.29 -3.33 9.12
CA LEU A 133 -20.06 -2.57 8.87
C LEU A 133 -20.18 -1.11 9.30
N LYS A 134 -21.35 -0.48 9.11
CA LYS A 134 -21.62 0.88 9.62
C LYS A 134 -21.54 0.96 11.14
N GLU A 135 -22.03 -0.06 11.84
CA GLU A 135 -21.90 -0.12 13.30
C GLU A 135 -20.45 -0.25 13.73
N GLN A 136 -19.69 -1.18 13.13
CA GLN A 136 -18.29 -1.40 13.50
C GLN A 136 -17.39 -0.21 13.16
N THR A 137 -17.60 0.44 12.02
CA THR A 137 -16.83 1.65 11.64
C THR A 137 -17.04 2.79 12.64
N LYS A 138 -18.28 3.00 13.12
CA LYS A 138 -18.54 3.97 14.20
C LYS A 138 -17.80 3.59 15.48
N ASN A 139 -17.85 2.32 15.88
CA ASN A 139 -17.18 1.83 17.08
C ASN A 139 -15.64 2.00 17.02
N LEU A 140 -15.07 1.97 15.81
CA LEU A 140 -13.65 2.21 15.56
C LEU A 140 -13.27 3.70 15.46
N GLY A 141 -14.22 4.62 15.67
CA GLY A 141 -13.97 6.06 15.66
C GLY A 141 -13.91 6.69 14.27
N PHE A 142 -14.40 5.99 13.24
CA PHE A 142 -14.64 6.60 11.93
C PHE A 142 -15.95 7.42 11.97
N GLU A 143 -16.04 8.39 12.88
CA GLU A 143 -17.10 9.38 12.78
C GLU A 143 -16.83 10.24 11.54
N LYS A 144 -17.86 10.44 10.71
CA LYS A 144 -17.83 11.61 9.84
C LYS A 144 -17.79 12.80 10.79
N ASP A 145 -16.72 13.58 10.75
CA ASP A 145 -16.78 14.95 11.24
C ASP A 145 -17.89 15.65 10.45
N GLU A 146 -19.11 15.74 11.01
CA GLU A 146 -20.20 16.52 10.39
C GLU A 146 -19.79 17.98 10.19
N LYS A 147 -18.80 18.45 10.96
CA LYS A 147 -18.12 19.74 10.75
C LYS A 147 -17.32 19.80 9.45
N ALA A 148 -16.70 18.71 8.99
CA ALA A 148 -15.97 18.67 7.71
C ALA A 148 -16.92 18.65 6.49
N GLU A 149 -18.15 18.15 6.66
CA GLU A 149 -19.17 18.19 5.59
C GLU A 149 -19.91 19.55 5.53
N ALA A 150 -20.07 20.23 6.69
CA ALA A 150 -20.60 21.59 6.79
C ALA A 150 -19.58 22.68 6.41
N GLU A 151 -18.28 22.43 6.63
CA GLU A 151 -17.15 23.23 6.14
C GLU A 151 -16.58 22.68 4.83
N LYS A 152 -17.41 22.20 3.88
CA LYS A 152 -16.95 22.24 2.49
C LYS A 152 -16.59 23.70 2.22
N PRO A 153 -15.31 24.06 2.03
CA PRO A 153 -15.00 25.41 1.61
C PRO A 153 -15.75 25.54 0.29
N ARG A 154 -16.54 26.61 0.11
CA ARG A 154 -16.66 27.17 -1.23
C ARG A 154 -15.22 27.19 -1.73
N ILE A 155 -14.95 26.49 -2.83
CA ILE A 155 -13.60 26.40 -3.37
C ILE A 155 -13.19 27.83 -3.77
N HIS A 156 -12.71 28.60 -2.81
CA HIS A 156 -11.60 29.48 -3.03
C HIS A 156 -10.45 28.51 -3.15
N VAL A 157 -10.04 28.30 -4.40
CA VAL A 157 -8.74 27.74 -4.72
C VAL A 157 -7.75 28.55 -3.88
N LYS A 158 -7.40 28.05 -2.70
CA LYS A 158 -6.21 28.54 -2.01
C LYS A 158 -5.11 28.35 -3.03
N LYS A 159 -4.35 29.42 -3.32
CA LYS A 159 -3.14 29.31 -4.15
C LYS A 159 -2.41 28.03 -3.71
N PRO A 160 -1.98 27.17 -4.65
CA PRO A 160 -1.29 25.95 -4.28
C PRO A 160 -0.18 26.32 -3.31
N VAL A 161 -0.09 25.57 -2.20
CA VAL A 161 1.11 25.59 -1.38
C VAL A 161 2.26 25.33 -2.35
N ALA A 162 3.24 26.25 -2.41
CA ALA A 162 4.37 26.09 -3.31
C ALA A 162 5.05 24.76 -2.95
N LEU A 163 4.93 23.78 -3.85
CA LEU A 163 5.66 22.53 -3.74
C LEU A 163 7.15 22.85 -3.94
N SER A 164 8.02 22.02 -3.38
CA SER A 164 9.43 22.11 -3.79
C SER A 164 9.56 21.84 -5.29
N GLU A 165 10.57 22.40 -5.94
CA GLU A 165 10.81 22.17 -7.38
C GLU A 165 10.89 20.67 -7.73
N GLU A 166 11.46 19.87 -6.82
CA GLU A 166 11.54 18.42 -6.94
C GLU A 166 10.16 17.74 -6.86
N GLU A 167 9.30 18.20 -5.96
CA GLU A 167 7.93 17.67 -5.83
C GLU A 167 7.07 18.05 -7.05
N ASP A 168 7.14 19.30 -7.51
CA ASP A 168 6.44 19.77 -8.71
C ASP A 168 6.84 18.98 -9.96
N GLU A 169 8.14 18.70 -10.12
CA GLU A 169 8.63 17.88 -11.23
C GLU A 169 8.13 16.44 -11.12
N TYR A 170 8.18 15.85 -9.92
CA TYR A 170 7.66 14.51 -9.65
C TYR A 170 6.18 14.38 -10.01
N PHE A 171 5.32 15.27 -9.51
CA PHE A 171 3.89 15.26 -9.81
C PHE A 171 3.61 15.46 -11.30
N SER A 172 4.35 16.35 -11.96
CA SER A 172 4.23 16.58 -13.39
C SER A 172 4.54 15.33 -14.22
N ARG A 173 5.52 14.52 -13.80
CA ARG A 173 5.84 13.25 -14.46
C ARG A 173 4.74 12.21 -14.24
N GLN A 174 4.16 12.14 -13.04
CA GLN A 174 3.06 11.21 -12.76
C GLN A 174 1.84 11.46 -13.64
N MET A 175 1.46 12.73 -13.86
CA MET A 175 0.31 13.08 -14.69
C MET A 175 0.45 12.71 -16.17
N ARG A 176 1.68 12.46 -16.66
CA ARG A 176 1.93 12.05 -18.04
C ARG A 176 1.83 10.54 -18.25
N ARG A 177 1.65 9.75 -17.18
CA ARG A 177 1.50 8.29 -17.27
C ARG A 177 0.08 7.98 -17.72
N VAL A 178 -0.04 7.44 -18.92
CA VAL A 178 -1.30 6.91 -19.46
C VAL A 178 -1.25 5.39 -19.32
N PRO A 179 -2.30 4.74 -18.79
CA PRO A 179 -2.41 3.28 -18.77
C PRO A 179 -2.31 2.65 -20.16
#